data_AF-A0A662AP04-F1
#
_entry.id   AF-A0A662AP04-F1
#
_cell.length_a   1.000
_cell.length_b   1.000
_cell.length_c   1.000
_cell.angle_alpha   90.00
_cell.angle_beta   90.00
_cell.angle_gamma   90.00
#
_symmetry.space_group_name_H-M   'P 1'
#
loop_
_entity.id
_entity.type
_entity.pdbx_description
1 polymer ?
#
loop_
_entity_poly.entity_id
_entity_poly.type
_entity_poly.pdbx_seq_one_letter_code
_entity_poly.pdbx_strand_id
1 'polypeptide(L)'
;MNSIIQLFLRAKHWQLFVIGFVPFVIFYINVLSNLLSRDFMQISHDSTFVIESYRYLGPLMILLAIVNYGWIWAVGAGLQEKVPPYVPMKARKFKWFIGIPFFYFIALAFLMSFLLMSLLPDLLNGDIIPNLSLIFGSLAVIIPLHLFSIFAIFYSMYFAAKTIKSVELQREARFEDFIGEFFLIWFFPIGVWILQPRINKMLNSTEVFHKRSL
;
A
#
# COMPACT_ATOMS: atom_id res chain seq x y z
N MET A 1 -15.20 -2.15 -17.57
CA MET A 1 -14.26 -2.32 -16.43
C MET A 1 -13.38 -3.59 -16.51
N ASN A 2 -12.05 -3.46 -16.39
CA ASN A 2 -11.04 -4.56 -16.40
C ASN A 2 -11.26 -5.59 -15.26
N SER A 3 -11.02 -6.89 -15.52
CA SER A 3 -11.19 -7.99 -14.55
C SER A 3 -10.46 -7.78 -13.22
N ILE A 4 -9.24 -7.23 -13.24
CA ILE A 4 -8.44 -6.95 -12.03
C ILE A 4 -9.13 -5.87 -11.18
N ILE A 5 -9.68 -4.83 -11.81
CA ILE A 5 -10.40 -3.78 -11.09
C ILE A 5 -11.65 -4.36 -10.43
N GLN A 6 -12.39 -5.22 -11.14
CA GLN A 6 -13.58 -5.87 -10.58
C GLN A 6 -13.24 -6.75 -9.37
N LEU A 7 -12.11 -7.46 -9.41
CA LEU A 7 -11.63 -8.28 -8.30
C LEU A 7 -11.49 -7.46 -7.01
N PHE A 8 -10.75 -6.35 -7.05
CA PHE A 8 -10.55 -5.48 -5.88
C PHE A 8 -11.83 -4.79 -5.43
N LEU A 9 -12.65 -4.31 -6.37
CA LEU A 9 -13.88 -3.60 -6.05
C LEU A 9 -14.96 -4.50 -5.43
N ARG A 10 -14.99 -5.79 -5.78
CA ARG A 10 -15.95 -6.77 -5.25
C ARG A 10 -15.42 -7.56 -4.05
N ALA A 11 -14.14 -7.45 -3.74
CA ALA A 11 -13.55 -8.10 -2.57
C ALA A 11 -14.26 -7.66 -1.28
N LYS A 12 -14.38 -8.58 -0.33
CA LYS A 12 -14.79 -8.24 1.04
C LYS A 12 -13.61 -7.56 1.76
N HIS A 13 -13.89 -6.64 2.67
CA HIS A 13 -12.88 -5.95 3.47
C HIS A 13 -11.88 -6.92 4.13
N TRP A 14 -12.36 -8.03 4.70
CA TRP A 14 -11.50 -9.02 5.34
C TRP A 14 -10.57 -9.75 4.34
N GLN A 15 -10.96 -9.91 3.07
CA GLN A 15 -10.10 -10.57 2.08
C GLN A 15 -8.87 -9.73 1.78
N LEU A 16 -9.05 -8.41 1.62
CA LEU A 16 -7.95 -7.46 1.42
C LEU A 16 -7.02 -7.41 2.63
N PHE A 17 -7.58 -7.46 3.84
CA PHE A 17 -6.79 -7.53 5.06
C PHE A 17 -5.99 -8.83 5.18
N VAL A 18 -6.64 -9.98 4.98
CA VAL A 18 -5.99 -11.28 5.13
C VAL A 18 -4.83 -11.42 4.15
N ILE A 19 -5.03 -11.08 2.87
CA ILE A 19 -3.98 -11.18 1.85
C ILE A 19 -2.84 -10.20 2.14
N GLY A 20 -3.14 -8.98 2.57
CA GLY A 20 -2.12 -7.95 2.79
C GLY A 20 -1.33 -8.09 4.09
N PHE A 21 -1.99 -8.42 5.20
CA PHE A 21 -1.42 -8.30 6.55
C PHE A 21 -1.14 -9.61 7.26
N VAL A 22 -1.92 -10.67 7.04
CA VAL A 22 -1.70 -11.93 7.77
C VAL A 22 -0.31 -12.52 7.49
N PRO A 23 0.22 -12.52 6.26
CA PRO A 23 1.60 -12.93 6.00
C PRO A 23 2.63 -12.12 6.80
N PHE A 24 2.43 -10.81 6.94
CA PHE A 24 3.29 -9.94 7.75
C PHE A 24 3.23 -10.25 9.23
N VAL A 25 2.02 -10.46 9.77
CA VAL A 25 1.84 -10.80 11.19
C VAL A 25 2.48 -12.14 11.50
N ILE A 26 2.29 -13.15 10.65
CA ILE A 26 2.94 -14.46 10.80
C ILE A 26 4.46 -14.30 10.75
N PHE A 27 4.98 -13.57 9.78
CA PHE A 27 6.43 -13.29 9.68
C PHE A 27 6.96 -12.62 10.95
N TYR A 28 6.29 -11.56 11.42
CA TYR A 28 6.67 -10.83 12.62
C TYR A 28 6.66 -11.72 13.88
N ILE A 29 5.60 -12.50 14.08
CA ILE A 29 5.50 -13.44 15.21
C ILE A 29 6.62 -14.50 15.14
N ASN A 30 6.94 -15.01 13.96
CA ASN A 30 8.04 -15.97 13.79
C ASN A 30 9.38 -15.35 14.17
N VAL A 31 9.69 -14.14 13.71
CA VAL A 31 10.95 -13.47 14.07
C VAL A 31 11.00 -13.19 15.58
N LEU A 32 9.93 -12.63 16.15
CA LEU A 32 9.87 -12.29 17.56
C LEU A 32 9.96 -13.51 18.49
N SER A 33 9.23 -14.59 18.17
CA SER A 33 9.29 -15.83 18.95
C SER A 33 10.67 -16.49 18.93
N ASN A 34 11.37 -16.43 17.80
CA ASN A 34 12.75 -16.92 17.70
C ASN A 34 13.72 -16.06 18.53
N LEU A 35 13.56 -14.74 18.54
CA LEU A 35 14.37 -13.86 19.40
C LEU A 35 14.12 -14.16 20.89
N LEU A 36 12.86 -14.18 21.32
CA LEU A 36 12.49 -14.38 22.73
C LEU A 36 12.89 -15.77 23.25
N SER A 37 12.73 -16.82 22.45
CA SER A 37 13.11 -18.19 22.85
C SER A 37 14.61 -18.36 23.06
N ARG A 38 15.44 -17.66 22.27
CA ARG A 38 16.90 -17.70 22.40
C ARG A 38 17.38 -16.99 23.65
N ASP A 39 16.81 -15.82 23.94
CA ASP A 39 17.10 -15.07 25.17
C ASP A 39 16.71 -15.87 26.42
N PHE A 40 15.54 -16.51 26.40
CA PHE A 40 15.08 -17.34 27.50
C PHE A 40 15.97 -18.57 27.74
N MET A 41 16.48 -19.19 26.68
CA MET A 41 17.28 -20.41 26.74
C MET A 41 18.78 -20.17 26.95
N GLN A 42 19.23 -18.90 27.06
CA GLN A 42 20.66 -18.51 27.13
C GLN A 42 21.53 -19.14 26.02
N ILE A 43 20.93 -19.42 24.86
CA ILE A 43 21.65 -19.96 23.70
C ILE A 43 22.48 -18.82 23.11
N SER A 44 23.74 -19.10 22.76
CA SER A 44 24.60 -18.12 22.09
C SER A 44 23.86 -17.47 20.92
N HIS A 45 23.91 -16.14 20.82
CA HIS A 45 23.21 -15.36 19.80
C HIS A 45 23.79 -15.63 18.40
N ASP A 46 23.42 -16.76 17.80
CA ASP A 46 23.65 -17.02 16.39
C ASP A 46 22.67 -16.16 15.56
N SER A 47 23.17 -15.07 14.97
CA SER A 47 22.37 -14.11 14.21
C SER A 47 21.86 -14.65 12.86
N THR A 48 22.31 -15.83 12.44
CA THR A 48 22.00 -16.44 11.13
C THR A 48 20.50 -16.51 10.85
N PHE A 49 19.67 -16.98 11.79
CA PHE A 49 18.22 -17.07 11.57
C PHE A 49 17.58 -15.70 11.27
N VAL A 50 17.97 -14.67 12.02
CA VAL A 50 17.41 -13.32 11.86
C VAL A 50 17.84 -12.76 10.50
N ILE A 51 19.11 -12.95 10.12
CA ILE A 51 19.65 -12.54 8.83
C ILE A 51 18.89 -13.24 7.68
N GLU A 52 18.73 -14.56 7.74
CA GLU A 52 18.01 -15.35 6.74
C GLU A 52 16.52 -14.94 6.64
N SER A 53 15.90 -14.53 7.75
CA SER A 53 14.51 -14.08 7.75
C SER A 53 14.29 -12.83 6.88
N TYR A 54 15.30 -11.96 6.72
CA TYR A 54 15.18 -10.76 5.88
C TYR A 54 14.98 -11.06 4.40
N ARG A 55 15.32 -12.27 3.93
CA ARG A 55 15.03 -12.71 2.56
C ARG A 55 13.53 -12.67 2.23
N TYR A 56 12.67 -12.85 3.23
CA TYR A 56 11.21 -12.83 3.06
C TYR A 56 10.62 -11.42 3.14
N LEU A 57 11.36 -10.43 3.69
CA LEU A 57 10.86 -9.08 3.89
C LEU A 57 10.53 -8.38 2.57
N GLY A 58 11.40 -8.48 1.56
CA GLY A 58 11.17 -7.89 0.24
C GLY A 58 9.88 -8.39 -0.43
N PRO A 59 9.71 -9.71 -0.64
CA PRO A 59 8.48 -10.28 -1.18
C PRO A 59 7.22 -9.90 -0.41
N LEU A 60 7.28 -9.88 0.93
CA LEU A 60 6.15 -9.44 1.76
C LEU A 60 5.80 -7.98 1.47
N MET A 61 6.78 -7.07 1.44
CA MET A 61 6.56 -5.65 1.13
C MET A 61 5.92 -5.46 -0.25
N ILE A 62 6.34 -6.24 -1.25
CA ILE A 62 5.73 -6.22 -2.58
C ILE A 62 4.27 -6.67 -2.54
N LEU A 63 3.95 -7.74 -1.80
CA LEU A 63 2.58 -8.20 -1.63
C LEU A 63 1.69 -7.11 -1.00
N LEU A 64 2.15 -6.47 0.07
CA LEU A 64 1.42 -5.37 0.70
C LEU A 64 1.23 -4.18 -0.25
N ALA A 65 2.25 -3.84 -1.04
CA ALA A 65 2.17 -2.79 -2.05
C ALA A 65 1.11 -3.13 -3.11
N ILE A 66 1.11 -4.36 -3.64
CA ILE A 66 0.13 -4.79 -4.63
C ILE A 66 -1.30 -4.66 -4.07
N VAL A 67 -1.53 -5.09 -2.82
CA VAL A 67 -2.83 -4.99 -2.19
C VAL A 67 -3.25 -3.53 -1.98
N ASN A 68 -2.38 -2.70 -1.40
CA ASN A 68 -2.71 -1.31 -1.05
C ASN A 68 -2.86 -0.42 -2.30
N TYR A 69 -1.82 -0.35 -3.15
CA TYR A 69 -1.85 0.47 -4.36
C TYR A 69 -2.84 -0.08 -5.39
N GLY A 70 -2.98 -1.40 -5.50
CA GLY A 70 -3.98 -2.05 -6.35
C GLY A 70 -5.41 -1.73 -5.92
N TRP A 71 -5.66 -1.70 -4.61
CA TRP A 71 -6.95 -1.27 -4.08
C TRP A 71 -7.24 0.21 -4.38
N ILE A 72 -6.29 1.13 -4.10
CA ILE A 72 -6.46 2.57 -4.40
C ILE A 72 -6.67 2.77 -5.92
N TRP A 73 -5.93 2.05 -6.76
CA TRP A 73 -6.13 2.04 -8.21
C TRP A 73 -7.54 1.62 -8.59
N ALA A 74 -8.02 0.50 -8.04
CA ALA A 74 -9.33 -0.03 -8.34
C ALA A 74 -10.45 0.94 -7.93
N VAL A 75 -10.34 1.57 -6.76
CA VAL A 75 -11.27 2.61 -6.32
C VAL A 75 -11.21 3.82 -7.26
N GLY A 76 -10.03 4.41 -7.43
CA GLY A 76 -9.87 5.64 -8.20
C GLY A 76 -10.24 5.48 -9.66
N ALA A 77 -9.75 4.44 -10.33
CA ALA A 77 -9.99 4.22 -11.76
C ALA A 77 -11.32 3.48 -12.04
N GLY A 78 -11.72 2.54 -11.20
CA GLY A 78 -12.88 1.68 -11.43
C GLY A 78 -14.21 2.35 -11.13
N LEU A 79 -14.26 3.24 -10.14
CA LEU A 79 -15.49 3.96 -9.82
C LEU A 79 -15.75 5.16 -10.75
N GLN A 80 -14.85 5.49 -11.69
CA GLN A 80 -15.04 6.61 -12.61
C GLN A 80 -16.32 6.47 -13.46
N GLU A 81 -16.67 5.24 -13.87
CA GLU A 81 -17.91 4.97 -14.62
C GLU A 81 -19.18 5.31 -13.82
N LYS A 82 -19.08 5.46 -12.50
CA LYS A 82 -20.19 5.77 -11.58
C LYS A 82 -20.19 7.23 -11.09
N VAL A 83 -19.16 7.99 -11.43
CA VAL A 83 -19.11 9.42 -11.12
C VAL A 83 -20.07 10.14 -12.09
N PRO A 84 -20.88 11.11 -11.63
CA PRO A 84 -21.77 11.83 -12.53
C PRO A 84 -20.98 12.53 -13.65
N PRO A 85 -21.49 12.51 -14.90
CA PRO A 85 -20.73 12.92 -16.09
C PRO A 85 -20.33 14.42 -16.09
N TYR A 86 -21.03 15.25 -15.30
CA TYR A 86 -20.72 16.67 -15.14
C TYR A 86 -19.64 16.95 -14.08
N VAL A 87 -19.19 15.96 -13.31
CA VAL A 87 -18.15 16.14 -12.29
C VAL A 87 -16.77 16.03 -12.95
N PRO A 88 -15.93 17.08 -12.92
CA PRO A 88 -14.64 17.07 -13.58
C PRO A 88 -13.64 16.17 -12.83
N MET A 89 -13.23 15.06 -13.45
CA MET A 89 -12.25 14.12 -12.89
C MET A 89 -11.00 13.99 -13.77
N LYS A 90 -9.83 14.24 -13.20
CA LYS A 90 -8.53 14.13 -13.89
C LYS A 90 -7.94 12.71 -13.79
N ALA A 91 -8.71 11.69 -14.22
CA ALA A 91 -8.34 10.28 -14.07
C ALA A 91 -6.98 9.92 -14.72
N ARG A 92 -6.61 10.58 -15.83
CA ARG A 92 -5.28 10.38 -16.46
C ARG A 92 -4.14 10.81 -15.55
N LYS A 93 -4.27 11.94 -14.84
CA LYS A 93 -3.26 12.43 -13.89
C LYS A 93 -3.12 11.46 -12.72
N PHE A 94 -4.24 10.98 -12.18
CA PHE A 94 -4.26 9.94 -11.14
C PHE A 94 -3.46 8.69 -11.53
N LYS A 95 -3.70 8.14 -12.73
CA LYS A 95 -3.02 6.91 -13.18
C LYS A 95 -1.49 7.05 -13.24
N TRP A 96 -0.98 8.20 -13.64
CA TRP A 96 0.47 8.47 -13.60
C TRP A 96 1.00 8.63 -12.18
N PHE A 97 0.25 9.37 -11.34
CA PHE A 97 0.67 9.70 -9.99
C PHE A 97 0.69 8.51 -9.05
N ILE A 98 -0.20 7.54 -9.22
CA ILE A 98 -0.20 6.32 -8.38
C ILE A 98 0.90 5.33 -8.79
N GLY A 99 1.34 5.35 -10.05
CA GLY A 99 2.43 4.49 -10.54
C GLY A 99 3.78 4.86 -9.93
N ILE A 100 4.08 6.15 -9.79
CA ILE A 100 5.34 6.67 -9.23
C ILE A 100 5.65 6.06 -7.83
N PRO A 101 4.80 6.23 -6.80
CA PRO A 101 5.07 5.71 -5.47
C PRO A 101 5.05 4.18 -5.44
N PHE A 102 4.26 3.52 -6.29
CA PHE A 102 4.22 2.07 -6.39
C PHE A 102 5.59 1.50 -6.84
N PHE A 103 6.13 2.00 -7.96
CA PHE A 103 7.43 1.54 -8.46
C PHE A 103 8.58 1.98 -7.54
N TYR A 104 8.51 3.19 -6.97
CA TYR A 104 9.48 3.65 -5.98
C TYR A 104 9.50 2.73 -4.75
N PHE A 105 8.34 2.34 -4.22
CA PHE A 105 8.26 1.47 -3.06
C PHE A 105 8.80 0.06 -3.36
N ILE A 106 8.52 -0.50 -4.53
CA ILE A 106 9.09 -1.78 -4.97
C ILE A 106 10.62 -1.70 -5.07
N ALA A 107 11.14 -0.66 -5.73
CA ALA A 107 12.58 -0.47 -5.87
C ALA A 107 13.27 -0.33 -4.51
N LEU A 108 12.66 0.44 -3.59
CA LEU A 108 13.17 0.60 -2.23
C LEU A 108 13.11 -0.71 -1.44
N ALA A 109 12.04 -1.51 -1.57
CA ALA A 109 11.92 -2.80 -0.89
C ALA A 109 13.01 -3.79 -1.34
N PHE A 110 13.28 -3.87 -2.65
CA PHE A 110 14.37 -4.68 -3.18
C PHE A 110 15.74 -4.17 -2.72
N LEU A 111 15.97 -2.86 -2.81
CA LEU A 111 17.22 -2.24 -2.36
C LEU A 111 17.48 -2.52 -0.88
N MET A 112 16.48 -2.30 -0.01
CA MET A 112 16.60 -2.57 1.42
C MET A 112 16.84 -4.04 1.71
N SER A 113 16.11 -4.95 1.07
CA SER A 113 16.33 -6.39 1.23
C SER A 113 17.74 -6.82 0.80
N PHE A 114 18.24 -6.26 -0.31
CA PHE A 114 19.60 -6.52 -0.79
C PHE A 114 20.67 -5.98 0.16
N LEU A 115 20.51 -4.74 0.63
CA LEU A 115 21.45 -4.11 1.56
C LEU A 115 21.48 -4.83 2.92
N LEU A 116 20.32 -5.22 3.44
CA LEU A 116 20.22 -6.00 4.68
C LEU A 116 20.90 -7.36 4.54
N MET A 117 20.72 -8.06 3.41
CA MET A 117 21.35 -9.38 3.23
C MET A 117 22.86 -9.29 3.00
N SER A 118 23.33 -8.27 2.27
CA SER A 118 24.74 -8.16 1.87
C SER A 118 25.62 -7.42 2.89
N LEU A 119 25.10 -6.39 3.57
CA LEU A 119 25.90 -5.54 4.44
C LEU A 119 25.73 -5.84 5.93
N LEU A 120 24.58 -6.38 6.35
CA LEU A 120 24.31 -6.61 7.78
C LEU A 120 25.30 -7.60 8.43
N PRO A 121 25.69 -8.73 7.80
CA PRO A 121 26.63 -9.67 8.42
C PRO A 121 27.99 -9.00 8.71
N ASP A 122 28.55 -8.34 7.71
CA ASP A 122 29.87 -7.70 7.81
C ASP A 122 29.84 -6.49 8.76
N LEU A 123 28.72 -5.76 8.83
CA LEU A 123 28.53 -4.67 9.79
C LEU A 123 28.47 -5.18 11.23
N LEU A 124 27.79 -6.31 11.48
CA LEU A 124 27.70 -6.92 12.81
C LEU A 124 29.04 -7.53 13.26
N ASN A 125 29.83 -8.02 12.31
CA ASN A 125 31.17 -8.55 12.58
C ASN A 125 32.24 -7.47 12.73
N GLY A 126 31.93 -6.21 12.40
CA GLY A 126 32.85 -5.08 12.48
C GLY A 126 33.83 -4.98 11.32
N ASP A 127 33.59 -5.71 10.23
CA ASP A 127 34.47 -5.80 9.06
C ASP A 127 34.32 -4.60 8.10
N ILE A 128 33.23 -3.82 8.24
CA ILE A 128 32.94 -2.65 7.39
C ILE A 128 32.97 -1.35 8.20
N ILE A 129 33.79 -0.39 7.76
CA ILE A 129 33.70 1.01 8.16
C ILE A 129 32.72 1.73 7.22
N PRO A 130 31.62 2.32 7.74
CA PRO A 130 30.64 3.00 6.90
C PRO A 130 31.28 4.15 6.11
N ASN A 131 31.17 4.12 4.78
CA ASN A 131 31.63 5.22 3.95
C ASN A 131 30.61 6.36 4.01
N LEU A 132 30.92 7.37 4.83
CA LEU A 132 30.06 8.51 5.08
C LEU A 132 29.71 9.28 3.79
N SER A 133 30.65 9.41 2.85
CA SER A 133 30.43 10.09 1.58
C SER A 133 29.41 9.36 0.69
N LEU A 134 29.48 8.02 0.62
CA LEU A 134 28.49 7.21 -0.11
C LEU A 134 27.10 7.31 0.55
N ILE A 135 27.03 7.29 1.88
CA ILE A 135 25.77 7.42 2.61
C ILE A 135 25.13 8.78 2.30
N PHE A 136 25.84 9.89 2.51
CA PHE A 136 25.31 11.22 2.24
C PHE A 136 24.96 11.43 0.76
N GLY A 137 25.77 10.90 -0.17
CA GLY A 137 25.47 10.93 -1.60
C GLY A 137 24.18 10.19 -1.95
N SER A 138 23.95 9.03 -1.35
CA SER A 138 22.71 8.27 -1.56
C SER A 138 21.48 8.97 -0.97
N LEU A 139 21.60 9.58 0.22
CA LEU A 139 20.51 10.33 0.86
C LEU A 139 20.09 11.56 0.04
N ALA A 140 21.05 12.27 -0.57
CA ALA A 140 20.78 13.41 -1.42
C ALA A 140 19.88 13.07 -2.63
N VAL A 141 19.91 11.81 -3.09
CA VAL A 141 19.05 11.32 -4.19
C VAL A 141 17.76 10.70 -3.65
N ILE A 142 17.84 9.90 -2.59
CA ILE A 142 16.69 9.17 -2.03
C ILE A 142 15.66 10.15 -1.45
N ILE A 143 16.09 11.20 -0.73
CA ILE A 143 15.18 12.12 -0.05
C ILE A 143 14.24 12.86 -1.03
N PRO A 144 14.73 13.51 -2.11
CA PRO A 144 13.84 14.16 -3.08
C PRO A 144 12.88 13.19 -3.76
N LEU A 145 13.35 11.99 -4.14
CA LEU A 145 12.50 10.96 -4.74
C LEU A 145 11.43 10.47 -3.76
N HIS A 146 11.77 10.35 -2.48
CA HIS A 146 10.84 9.97 -1.42
C HIS A 146 9.75 11.04 -1.24
N LEU A 147 10.15 12.32 -1.13
CA LEU A 147 9.21 13.44 -0.97
C LEU A 147 8.26 13.56 -2.17
N PHE A 148 8.77 13.39 -3.38
CA PHE A 148 7.93 13.37 -4.58
C PHE A 148 6.96 12.19 -4.57
N SER A 149 7.41 11.01 -4.12
CA SER A 149 6.55 9.83 -3.98
C SER A 149 5.45 10.04 -2.93
N ILE A 150 5.77 10.69 -1.79
CA ILE A 150 4.77 11.08 -0.77
C ILE A 150 3.71 12.01 -1.37
N PHE A 151 4.15 13.04 -2.08
CA PHE A 151 3.22 13.95 -2.78
C PHE A 151 2.31 13.19 -3.76
N ALA A 152 2.88 12.26 -4.52
CA ALA A 152 2.17 11.49 -5.52
C ALA A 152 1.11 10.54 -4.92
N ILE A 153 1.44 9.85 -3.81
CA ILE A 153 0.47 9.01 -3.09
C ILE A 153 -0.60 9.84 -2.40
N PHE A 154 -0.27 11.00 -1.82
CA PHE A 154 -1.27 11.92 -1.25
C PHE A 154 -2.27 12.41 -2.30
N TYR A 155 -1.80 12.80 -3.48
CA TYR A 155 -2.70 13.12 -4.59
C TYR A 155 -3.59 11.93 -4.99
N SER A 156 -3.03 10.72 -5.00
CA SER A 156 -3.76 9.50 -5.37
C SER A 156 -4.85 9.15 -4.35
N MET A 157 -4.56 9.29 -3.05
CA MET A 157 -5.55 9.12 -1.97
C MET A 157 -6.63 10.20 -2.03
N TYR A 158 -6.25 11.46 -2.25
CA TYR A 158 -7.19 12.56 -2.47
C TYR A 158 -8.16 12.25 -3.61
N PHE A 159 -7.62 11.78 -4.74
CA PHE A 159 -8.42 11.45 -5.91
C PHE A 159 -9.39 10.30 -5.63
N ALA A 160 -8.92 9.23 -4.99
CA ALA A 160 -9.75 8.09 -4.62
C ALA A 160 -10.84 8.47 -3.61
N ALA A 161 -10.52 9.25 -2.58
CA ALA A 161 -11.48 9.75 -1.59
C ALA A 161 -12.57 10.63 -2.24
N LYS A 162 -12.16 11.60 -3.07
CA LYS A 162 -13.10 12.43 -3.84
C LYS A 162 -13.98 11.59 -4.77
N THR A 163 -13.41 10.54 -5.38
CA THR A 163 -14.16 9.61 -6.24
C THR A 163 -15.24 8.89 -5.45
N ILE A 164 -14.88 8.22 -4.33
CA ILE A 164 -15.85 7.55 -3.45
C ILE A 164 -16.99 8.50 -3.11
N LYS A 165 -16.64 9.70 -2.62
CA LYS A 165 -17.64 10.64 -2.12
C LYS A 165 -18.52 11.23 -3.22
N SER A 166 -17.96 11.49 -4.40
CA SER A 166 -18.74 12.01 -5.53
C SER A 166 -19.73 10.96 -6.06
N VAL A 167 -19.36 9.67 -6.01
CA VAL A 167 -20.28 8.57 -6.34
C VAL A 167 -21.38 8.43 -5.28
N GLU A 168 -21.06 8.57 -4.00
CA GLU A 168 -22.08 8.50 -2.95
C GLU A 168 -23.07 9.66 -3.00
N LEU A 169 -22.58 10.88 -3.21
CA LEU A 169 -23.41 12.08 -3.20
C LEU A 169 -24.09 12.36 -4.54
N GLN A 170 -23.68 11.67 -5.61
CA GLN A 170 -24.11 11.95 -6.99
C GLN A 170 -23.96 13.43 -7.38
N ARG A 171 -22.92 14.08 -6.83
CA ARG A 171 -22.50 15.45 -7.18
C ARG A 171 -21.00 15.58 -6.97
N GLU A 172 -20.42 16.69 -7.39
CA GLU A 172 -19.03 16.99 -7.06
C GLU A 172 -18.88 17.10 -5.53
N ALA A 173 -18.00 16.26 -4.96
CA ALA A 173 -17.66 16.33 -3.54
C ALA A 173 -16.68 17.48 -3.27
N ARG A 174 -17.01 18.31 -2.28
CA ARG A 174 -16.12 19.35 -1.74
C ARG A 174 -15.12 18.72 -0.80
N PHE A 175 -14.01 19.41 -0.51
CA PHE A 175 -12.94 18.86 0.33
C PHE A 175 -13.43 18.40 1.71
N GLU A 176 -14.29 19.18 2.36
CA GLU A 176 -14.91 18.82 3.64
C GLU A 176 -15.81 17.58 3.56
N ASP A 177 -16.39 17.28 2.38
CA ASP A 177 -17.26 16.12 2.20
C ASP A 177 -16.45 14.81 2.23
N PHE A 178 -15.15 14.82 1.87
CA PHE A 178 -14.34 13.60 1.70
C PHE A 178 -13.04 13.53 2.51
N ILE A 179 -12.76 14.52 3.37
CA ILE A 179 -11.54 14.52 4.19
C ILE A 179 -11.46 13.27 5.10
N GLY A 180 -12.60 12.79 5.61
CA GLY A 180 -12.68 11.55 6.38
C GLY A 180 -12.26 10.34 5.55
N GLU A 181 -12.77 10.21 4.32
CA GLU A 181 -12.40 9.15 3.38
C GLU A 181 -10.91 9.20 3.04
N PHE A 182 -10.30 10.38 2.92
CA PHE A 182 -8.86 10.52 2.72
C PHE A 182 -8.05 9.89 3.86
N PHE A 183 -8.37 10.24 5.12
CA PHE A 183 -7.69 9.66 6.28
C PHE A 183 -7.97 8.17 6.44
N LEU A 184 -9.18 7.70 6.12
CA LEU A 184 -9.48 6.28 6.11
C LEU A 184 -8.58 5.55 5.10
N ILE A 185 -8.44 6.05 3.87
CA ILE A 185 -7.53 5.46 2.88
C ILE A 185 -6.08 5.44 3.40
N TRP A 186 -5.64 6.52 4.06
CA TRP A 186 -4.30 6.61 4.62
C TRP A 186 -4.06 5.59 5.74
N PHE A 187 -5.00 5.44 6.68
CA PHE A 187 -4.92 4.47 7.78
C PHE A 187 -5.40 3.07 7.35
N PHE A 188 -4.76 2.51 6.33
CA PHE A 188 -4.90 1.09 5.98
C PHE A 188 -4.32 0.22 7.11
N PRO A 189 -5.02 -0.85 7.58
CA PRO A 189 -6.21 -1.48 7.02
C PRO A 189 -7.56 -0.94 7.54
N ILE A 190 -7.55 -0.14 8.60
CA ILE A 190 -8.78 0.31 9.31
C ILE A 190 -9.76 0.96 8.32
N GLY A 191 -9.27 1.82 7.43
CA GLY A 191 -10.15 2.45 6.46
C GLY A 191 -10.78 1.51 5.46
N VAL A 192 -10.12 0.43 5.06
CA VAL A 192 -10.71 -0.56 4.15
C VAL A 192 -11.85 -1.32 4.81
N TRP A 193 -11.80 -1.52 6.13
CA TRP A 193 -12.92 -2.08 6.89
C TRP A 193 -14.20 -1.23 6.78
N ILE A 194 -14.04 0.09 6.73
CA ILE A 194 -15.16 1.05 6.70
C ILE A 194 -15.58 1.35 5.25
N LEU A 195 -14.61 1.58 4.37
CA LEU A 195 -14.86 2.03 2.99
C LEU A 195 -15.27 0.90 2.06
N GLN A 196 -14.68 -0.30 2.18
CA GLN A 196 -14.97 -1.38 1.24
C GLN A 196 -16.44 -1.83 1.26
N PRO A 197 -17.12 -2.00 2.41
CA PRO A 197 -18.56 -2.28 2.41
C PRO A 197 -19.41 -1.20 1.73
N ARG A 198 -19.03 0.07 1.89
CA ARG A 198 -19.71 1.21 1.22
C ARG A 198 -19.52 1.11 -0.29
N ILE A 199 -18.30 0.83 -0.74
CA ILE A 199 -17.98 0.60 -2.15
C ILE A 199 -18.80 -0.57 -2.72
N ASN A 200 -18.84 -1.72 -2.04
CA ASN A 200 -19.62 -2.86 -2.51
C ASN A 200 -21.12 -2.53 -2.66
N LYS A 201 -21.70 -1.75 -1.73
CA LYS A 201 -23.10 -1.29 -1.85
C LYS A 201 -23.33 -0.43 -3.10
N MET A 202 -22.40 0.48 -3.42
CA MET A 202 -22.47 1.31 -4.63
C MET A 202 -22.36 0.49 -5.92
N LEU A 203 -21.69 -0.66 -5.89
CA LEU A 203 -21.63 -1.55 -7.05
C LEU A 203 -22.97 -2.24 -7.29
N ASN A 204 -23.56 -2.79 -6.23
CA ASN A 204 -24.79 -3.58 -6.29
C ASN A 204 -26.03 -2.73 -6.58
N SER A 205 -26.12 -1.51 -6.03
CA SER A 205 -27.27 -0.63 -6.27
C SER A 205 -27.44 -0.30 -7.74
N THR A 206 -26.35 -0.04 -8.46
CA THR A 206 -26.41 0.27 -9.90
C THR A 206 -26.73 -0.93 -10.79
N GLU A 207 -26.29 -2.15 -10.43
CA GLU A 207 -26.67 -3.36 -11.18
C GLU A 207 -28.18 -3.57 -11.17
N VAL A 208 -28.85 -3.24 -10.06
CA VAL A 208 -30.32 -3.31 -9.96
C VAL A 208 -31.01 -2.26 -10.85
N PHE A 209 -30.47 -1.04 -10.94
CA PHE A 209 -31.03 -0.02 -11.83
C PHE A 209 -30.88 -0.38 -13.32
N HIS A 210 -29.72 -0.88 -13.73
CA HIS A 210 -29.47 -1.23 -15.14
C HIS A 210 -30.28 -2.45 -15.60
N LYS A 211 -30.54 -3.41 -14.69
CA LYS A 211 -31.35 -4.61 -14.96
C LYS A 211 -32.86 -4.35 -14.96
N ARG A 212 -33.32 -3.21 -14.44
CA ARG A 212 -34.74 -2.78 -14.47
C ARG A 212 -35.05 -1.83 -15.63
N SER A 213 -34.04 -1.28 -16.29
CA SER A 213 -34.17 -0.42 -17.47
C SER A 213 -34.05 -1.17 -18.80
N LEU A 214 -33.93 -2.50 -18.75
CA LEU A 214 -33.94 -3.45 -19.86
C LEU A 214 -35.17 -4.36 -19.70
#